data_AF-A0AAW1J005-F1
#
_entry.id   AF-A0AAW1J005-F1
#
_cell.length_a   1.000
_cell.length_b   1.000
_cell.length_c   1.000
_cell.angle_alpha   90.00
_cell.angle_beta   90.00
_cell.angle_gamma   90.00
#
_symmetry.space_group_name_H-M   'P 1'
#
loop_
_entity.id
_entity.type
_entity.pdbx_description
1 polymer ?
#
loop_
_entity_poly.entity_id
_entity_poly.type
_entity_poly.pdbx_seq_one_letter_code
_entity_poly.pdbx_strand_id
1 'polypeptide(L)'
;MKLLETDGCLSLVKVESPTVTLPRIKALTTGSVPQFIDVILNLLNTESATDSIIHEAVRNGKKIVFYGDDTWLKLYPNIFLRSEGTTSFYVYDYTEVDNNVTRNVWVELSKNDWDIMILHYLGLDHIGHIMGPFSPLVQPKLQEMDEIIKQIYDLTRTENRIILVTGDHGMKDSGGHGGTTYSETRVPFVLLGESCSNDILSQSDIPLIISTFMGLSFPSNSIGRISSKILSSLELEKLLYSLNYNSLLLANKSDVCKEDIIKASDMYYSFLKGDNSSEVSEIVSLYDSCLRKMNSDLTHHSVTQDAVLIGCSCFLTVSTVIRSSSRTDKNLLLDNKVFQRSICSPKLWNAI
;
A
#
# COMPACT_ATOMS: atom_id res chain seq x y z
N MET A 1 23.23 0.56 -4.41
CA MET A 1 23.29 -0.16 -5.72
C MET A 1 24.20 -1.41 -5.73
N LYS A 2 25.41 -1.40 -5.16
CA LYS A 2 26.29 -2.61 -5.14
C LYS A 2 25.71 -3.85 -4.44
N LEU A 3 24.84 -3.68 -3.45
CA LEU A 3 24.20 -4.79 -2.72
C LEU A 3 23.24 -5.61 -3.62
N LEU A 4 22.59 -4.94 -4.58
CA LEU A 4 21.62 -5.55 -5.50
C LEU A 4 22.27 -6.50 -6.52
N GLU A 5 23.58 -6.39 -6.74
CA GLU A 5 24.30 -7.25 -7.68
C GLU A 5 24.63 -8.62 -7.08
N THR A 6 24.55 -8.77 -5.75
CA THR A 6 25.03 -9.96 -5.04
C THR A 6 23.97 -10.65 -4.19
N ASP A 7 23.00 -9.93 -3.64
CA ASP A 7 22.02 -10.49 -2.69
C ASP A 7 20.70 -9.70 -2.65
N GLY A 8 20.06 -9.60 -3.82
CA GLY A 8 18.78 -8.91 -3.94
C GLY A 8 18.33 -8.66 -5.37
N CYS A 9 17.23 -7.91 -5.51
CA CYS A 9 16.71 -7.45 -6.80
C CYS A 9 16.01 -6.10 -6.68
N LEU A 10 15.89 -5.42 -7.83
CA LEU A 10 15.21 -4.13 -7.97
C LEU A 10 14.10 -4.26 -9.01
N SER A 11 12.87 -4.17 -8.54
CA SER A 11 11.66 -4.25 -9.34
C SER A 11 10.91 -2.93 -9.35
N LEU A 12 10.02 -2.78 -10.32
CA LEU A 12 9.10 -1.64 -10.39
C LEU A 12 7.77 -2.06 -9.78
N VAL A 13 7.22 -1.24 -8.89
CA VAL A 13 5.85 -1.40 -8.39
C VAL A 13 4.95 -0.34 -9.03
N LYS A 14 3.84 -0.80 -9.61
CA LYS A 14 2.74 0.04 -10.05
C LYS A 14 1.81 0.31 -8.89
N VAL A 15 1.49 1.60 -8.72
CA VAL A 15 0.61 2.10 -7.68
C VAL A 15 -0.65 2.66 -8.33
N GLU A 16 -1.81 2.23 -7.86
CA GLU A 16 -3.10 2.74 -8.32
C GLU A 16 -3.45 4.08 -7.62
N SER A 17 -4.24 4.93 -8.27
CA SER A 17 -4.83 6.08 -7.59
C SER A 17 -5.90 5.67 -6.58
N PRO A 18 -6.18 6.48 -5.55
CA PRO A 18 -5.50 7.73 -5.20
C PRO A 18 -4.14 7.46 -4.55
N THR A 19 -3.11 8.19 -5.00
CA THR A 19 -1.73 8.11 -4.48
C THR A 19 -1.61 8.95 -3.21
N VAL A 20 -2.36 8.59 -2.16
CA VAL A 20 -2.38 9.27 -0.85
C VAL A 20 -1.93 8.29 0.23
N THR A 21 -1.10 8.76 1.16
CA THR A 21 -0.37 7.93 2.13
C THR A 21 -1.21 6.88 2.85
N LEU A 22 -2.28 7.27 3.56
CA LEU A 22 -3.07 6.30 4.33
C LEU A 22 -3.71 5.20 3.44
N PRO A 23 -4.47 5.53 2.38
CA PRO A 23 -4.98 4.52 1.44
C PRO A 23 -3.88 3.61 0.88
N ARG A 24 -2.69 4.15 0.60
CA ARG A 24 -1.57 3.38 0.04
C ARG A 24 -0.89 2.48 1.06
N ILE A 25 -0.73 2.90 2.32
CA ILE A 25 -0.27 2.04 3.42
C ILE A 25 -1.24 0.87 3.62
N LYS A 26 -2.55 1.13 3.54
CA LYS A 26 -3.56 0.07 3.57
C LYS A 26 -3.37 -0.89 2.40
N ALA A 27 -3.24 -0.42 1.17
CA ALA A 27 -2.98 -1.26 0.00
C ALA A 27 -1.73 -2.15 0.16
N LEU A 28 -0.62 -1.57 0.65
CA LEU A 28 0.66 -2.25 0.90
C LEU A 28 0.55 -3.41 1.89
N THR A 29 -0.48 -3.40 2.74
CA THR A 29 -0.63 -4.37 3.82
C THR A 29 -1.81 -5.33 3.60
N THR A 30 -2.87 -4.91 2.91
CA THR A 30 -4.06 -5.72 2.63
C THR A 30 -4.03 -6.41 1.28
N GLY A 31 -3.33 -5.84 0.29
CA GLY A 31 -3.34 -6.31 -1.08
C GLY A 31 -4.62 -5.95 -1.86
N SER A 32 -5.42 -5.03 -1.32
CA SER A 32 -6.61 -4.48 -1.99
C SER A 32 -6.26 -3.21 -2.77
N VAL A 33 -7.09 -2.87 -3.76
CA VAL A 33 -7.04 -1.55 -4.42
C VAL A 33 -7.84 -0.57 -3.57
N PRO A 34 -7.22 0.51 -3.07
CA PRO A 34 -7.95 1.52 -2.30
C PRO A 34 -9.06 2.15 -3.09
N GLN A 35 -10.11 2.52 -2.35
CA GLN A 35 -11.34 3.07 -2.86
C GLN A 35 -11.46 4.54 -2.43
N PHE A 36 -12.31 5.31 -3.08
CA PHE A 36 -12.54 6.72 -2.73
C PHE A 36 -13.02 6.90 -1.29
N ILE A 37 -13.76 5.91 -0.75
CA ILE A 37 -14.19 5.93 0.65
C ILE A 37 -13.01 5.95 1.62
N ASP A 38 -11.87 5.34 1.26
CA ASP A 38 -10.66 5.36 2.09
C ASP A 38 -10.09 6.79 2.18
N VAL A 39 -10.21 7.60 1.12
CA VAL A 39 -9.83 9.02 1.20
C VAL A 39 -10.73 9.79 2.16
N ILE A 40 -12.04 9.50 2.15
CA ILE A 40 -13.00 10.14 3.08
C ILE A 40 -12.70 9.70 4.52
N LEU A 41 -12.48 8.41 4.75
CA LEU A 41 -12.22 7.88 6.10
C LEU A 41 -10.87 8.38 6.65
N ASN A 42 -9.87 8.56 5.77
CA ASN A 42 -8.62 9.24 6.10
C ASN A 42 -8.89 10.68 6.58
N LEU A 43 -9.68 11.47 5.84
CA LEU A 43 -10.05 12.83 6.25
C LEU A 43 -10.79 12.87 7.60
N LEU A 44 -11.58 11.83 7.90
CA LEU A 44 -12.32 11.71 9.15
C LEU A 44 -11.47 11.13 10.29
N ASN A 45 -10.24 10.65 10.03
CA ASN A 45 -9.41 9.91 10.96
C ASN A 45 -10.11 8.69 11.59
N THR A 46 -11.00 8.03 10.83
CA THR A 46 -11.80 6.88 11.30
C THR A 46 -11.43 5.56 10.64
N GLU A 47 -10.34 5.54 9.87
CA GLU A 47 -9.95 4.35 9.12
C GLU A 47 -9.14 3.36 9.96
N SER A 48 -9.54 2.09 9.90
CA SER A 48 -8.80 0.96 10.46
C SER A 48 -8.77 -0.16 9.42
N ALA A 49 -7.62 -0.80 9.25
CA ALA A 49 -7.55 -2.04 8.49
C ALA A 49 -8.11 -3.20 9.33
N THR A 50 -8.65 -4.23 8.67
CA THR A 50 -9.26 -5.39 9.35
C THR A 50 -8.77 -6.75 8.83
N ASP A 51 -8.23 -6.80 7.61
CA ASP A 51 -7.69 -8.02 6.98
C ASP A 51 -6.41 -7.65 6.23
N SER A 52 -5.25 -7.93 6.84
CA SER A 52 -3.95 -7.56 6.31
C SER A 52 -2.86 -8.50 6.80
N ILE A 53 -1.68 -8.43 6.17
CA ILE A 53 -0.51 -9.22 6.58
C ILE A 53 -0.09 -8.95 8.03
N ILE A 54 -0.36 -7.74 8.51
CA ILE A 54 -0.10 -7.34 9.89
C ILE A 54 -1.01 -8.10 10.86
N HIS A 55 -2.30 -8.23 10.52
CA HIS A 55 -3.25 -9.02 11.29
C HIS A 55 -2.93 -10.52 11.25
N GLU A 56 -2.51 -11.03 10.09
CA GLU A 56 -2.09 -12.44 9.93
C GLU A 56 -0.84 -12.75 10.76
N ALA A 57 0.14 -11.84 10.77
CA ALA A 57 1.33 -11.96 11.59
C ALA A 57 0.98 -12.03 13.08
N VAL A 58 0.17 -11.09 13.59
CA VAL A 58 -0.25 -11.08 15.01
C VAL A 58 -1.04 -12.34 15.38
N ARG A 59 -1.96 -12.79 14.51
CA ARG A 59 -2.72 -14.04 14.73
C ARG A 59 -1.82 -15.27 14.83
N ASN A 60 -0.68 -15.27 14.14
CA ASN A 60 0.33 -16.32 14.20
C ASN A 60 1.41 -16.06 15.26
N GLY A 61 1.14 -15.18 16.23
CA GLY A 61 2.01 -14.92 17.37
C GLY A 61 3.29 -14.14 17.05
N LYS A 62 3.37 -13.52 15.86
CA LYS A 62 4.50 -12.70 15.45
C LYS A 62 4.48 -11.36 16.18
N LYS A 63 5.65 -10.91 16.60
CA LYS A 63 5.84 -9.64 17.31
C LYS A 63 6.31 -8.57 16.33
N ILE A 64 5.60 -7.45 16.32
CA ILE A 64 5.82 -6.37 15.35
C ILE A 64 6.25 -5.11 16.10
N VAL A 65 7.32 -4.47 15.63
CA VAL A 65 7.75 -3.15 16.11
C VAL A 65 7.62 -2.13 14.99
N PHE A 66 7.24 -0.89 15.32
CA PHE A 66 6.95 0.16 14.34
C PHE A 66 7.52 1.52 14.73
N TYR A 67 8.17 2.21 13.79
CA TYR A 67 8.65 3.58 13.96
C TYR A 67 8.40 4.39 12.69
N GLY A 68 7.85 5.59 12.84
CA GLY A 68 7.63 6.51 11.72
C GLY A 68 6.37 7.35 11.86
N ASP A 69 5.74 7.67 10.74
CA ASP A 69 4.51 8.49 10.72
C ASP A 69 3.33 7.84 11.45
N ASP A 70 2.60 8.63 12.24
CA ASP A 70 1.51 8.16 13.11
C ASP A 70 0.30 7.54 12.40
N THR A 71 0.21 7.65 11.07
CA THR A 71 -0.81 7.00 10.24
C THR A 71 -0.88 5.49 10.48
N TRP A 72 0.26 4.82 10.71
CA TRP A 72 0.28 3.39 11.02
C TRP A 72 -0.40 3.06 12.35
N LEU A 73 -0.23 3.91 13.37
CA LEU A 73 -0.85 3.71 14.68
C LEU A 73 -2.37 3.90 14.62
N LYS A 74 -2.85 4.77 13.72
CA LYS A 74 -4.28 4.97 13.45
C LYS A 74 -4.88 3.78 12.71
N LEU A 75 -4.22 3.30 11.65
CA LEU A 75 -4.65 2.15 10.86
C LEU A 75 -4.63 0.83 11.64
N TYR A 76 -3.68 0.70 12.57
CA TYR A 76 -3.38 -0.51 13.31
C TYR A 76 -3.24 -0.24 14.82
N PRO A 77 -4.36 0.03 15.52
CA PRO A 77 -4.32 0.35 16.93
C PRO A 77 -3.98 -0.88 17.79
N ASN A 78 -3.12 -0.70 18.80
CA ASN A 78 -2.82 -1.67 19.86
C ASN A 78 -2.21 -3.02 19.41
N ILE A 79 -1.58 -3.10 18.25
CA ILE A 79 -0.95 -4.35 17.76
C ILE A 79 0.57 -4.41 17.90
N PHE A 80 1.24 -3.25 18.00
CA PHE A 80 2.69 -3.18 18.01
C PHE A 80 3.23 -3.50 19.40
N LEU A 81 4.23 -4.38 19.47
CA LEU A 81 4.95 -4.71 20.72
C LEU A 81 5.62 -3.46 21.30
N ARG A 82 6.25 -2.69 20.42
CA ARG A 82 6.83 -1.38 20.70
C ARG A 82 6.59 -0.51 19.48
N SER A 83 6.28 0.75 19.73
CA SER A 83 6.17 1.71 18.65
C SER A 83 6.44 3.13 19.08
N GLU A 84 6.84 3.95 18.11
CA GLU A 84 6.87 5.40 18.25
C GLU A 84 6.36 6.06 16.96
N GLY A 85 5.20 6.69 17.06
CA GLY A 85 4.60 7.46 15.96
C GLY A 85 4.99 8.93 16.10
N THR A 86 5.40 9.55 15.00
CA THR A 86 5.65 10.98 14.92
C THR A 86 4.53 11.61 14.09
N THR A 87 3.85 12.60 14.66
CA THR A 87 2.79 13.32 13.95
C THR A 87 3.41 14.32 12.99
N SER A 88 3.14 14.15 11.70
CA SER A 88 3.69 15.02 10.67
C SER A 88 2.61 15.85 9.97
N PHE A 89 2.13 16.90 10.64
CA PHE A 89 1.25 17.89 9.99
C PHE A 89 2.03 19.03 9.33
N TYR A 90 3.32 19.18 9.66
CA TYR A 90 4.16 20.29 9.21
C TYR A 90 5.16 19.81 8.16
N VAL A 91 4.81 19.95 6.88
CA VAL A 91 5.67 19.57 5.76
C VAL A 91 7.07 20.21 5.81
N TYR A 92 7.24 21.36 6.48
CA TYR A 92 8.52 22.08 6.57
C TYR A 92 9.63 21.34 7.33
N ASP A 93 9.29 20.30 8.09
CA ASP A 93 10.26 19.43 8.74
C ASP A 93 10.43 18.10 7.98
N TYR A 94 11.52 17.94 7.25
CA TYR A 94 11.87 16.72 6.52
C TYR A 94 12.93 15.88 7.25
N THR A 95 13.08 16.06 8.56
CA THR A 95 14.13 15.41 9.37
C THR A 95 13.64 14.79 10.67
N GLU A 96 12.62 15.33 11.33
CA GLU A 96 12.17 14.86 12.64
C GLU A 96 11.72 13.39 12.61
N VAL A 97 10.83 13.05 11.66
CA VAL A 97 10.37 11.67 11.48
C VAL A 97 11.54 10.75 11.17
N ASP A 98 12.41 11.12 10.22
CA ASP A 98 13.55 10.31 9.80
C ASP A 98 14.55 10.08 10.95
N ASN A 99 14.85 11.11 11.75
CA ASN A 99 15.69 11.01 12.94
C ASN A 99 15.06 10.12 14.03
N ASN A 100 13.73 10.16 14.16
CA ASN A 100 12.96 9.31 15.07
C ASN A 100 13.06 7.84 14.70
N VAL A 101 12.84 7.54 13.43
CA VAL A 101 12.99 6.19 12.92
C VAL A 101 14.43 5.73 13.12
N THR A 102 15.41 6.50 12.64
CA THR A 102 16.83 6.11 12.63
C THR A 102 17.37 5.80 14.02
N ARG A 103 17.09 6.64 15.03
CA ARG A 103 17.60 6.38 16.39
C ARG A 103 17.01 5.11 17.01
N ASN A 104 15.76 4.78 16.68
CA ASN A 104 15.06 3.61 17.22
C ASN A 104 15.49 2.32 16.51
N VAL A 105 15.81 2.38 15.22
CA VAL A 105 16.35 1.23 14.46
C VAL A 105 17.53 0.59 15.18
N TRP A 106 18.51 1.39 15.63
CA TRP A 106 19.70 0.86 16.29
C TRP A 106 19.41 0.19 17.63
N VAL A 107 18.42 0.72 18.37
CA VAL A 107 17.96 0.12 19.62
C VAL A 107 17.29 -1.22 19.35
N GLU A 108 16.44 -1.30 18.33
CA GLU A 108 15.72 -2.54 18.01
C GLU A 108 16.60 -3.61 17.37
N LEU A 109 17.61 -3.23 16.58
CA LEU A 109 18.62 -4.16 16.06
C LEU A 109 19.49 -4.80 17.15
N SER A 110 19.55 -4.21 18.35
CA SER A 110 20.21 -4.83 19.52
C SER A 110 19.33 -5.87 20.25
N LYS A 111 18.08 -6.04 19.82
CA LYS A 111 17.08 -6.93 20.45
C LYS A 111 16.69 -8.06 19.49
N ASN A 112 16.34 -9.20 20.08
CA ASN A 112 15.95 -10.42 19.35
C ASN A 112 14.51 -10.86 19.67
N ASP A 113 13.67 -9.96 20.18
CA ASP A 113 12.32 -10.27 20.66
C ASP A 113 11.21 -9.79 19.71
N TRP A 114 11.54 -9.50 18.45
CA TRP A 114 10.62 -9.09 17.39
C TRP A 114 10.83 -9.92 16.12
N ASP A 115 9.76 -10.12 15.35
CA ASP A 115 9.76 -10.84 14.08
C ASP A 115 9.67 -9.89 12.86
N ILE A 116 8.97 -8.77 13.01
CA ILE A 116 8.78 -7.77 11.96
C ILE A 116 9.14 -6.38 12.50
N MET A 117 9.94 -5.63 11.74
CA MET A 117 10.21 -4.21 11.98
C MET A 117 9.68 -3.39 10.80
N ILE A 118 8.81 -2.43 11.07
CA ILE A 118 8.27 -1.51 10.08
C ILE A 118 8.84 -0.11 10.33
N LEU A 119 9.46 0.46 9.30
CA LEU A 119 10.13 1.75 9.35
C LEU A 119 9.52 2.65 8.28
N HIS A 120 8.92 3.76 8.68
CA HIS A 120 8.28 4.71 7.76
C HIS A 120 8.97 6.07 7.83
N TYR A 121 9.86 6.29 6.86
CA TYR A 121 10.54 7.57 6.63
C TYR A 121 9.67 8.51 5.79
N LEU A 122 9.75 9.81 6.05
CA LEU A 122 8.84 10.81 5.47
C LEU A 122 9.58 11.96 4.77
N GLY A 123 10.88 12.15 5.04
CA GLY A 123 11.61 13.33 4.60
C GLY A 123 11.61 13.56 3.09
N LEU A 124 11.61 12.50 2.27
CA LEU A 124 11.60 12.63 0.82
C LEU A 124 10.26 13.15 0.27
N ASP A 125 9.13 12.74 0.86
CA ASP A 125 7.81 13.23 0.49
C ASP A 125 7.68 14.74 0.79
N HIS A 126 8.09 15.14 1.98
CA HIS A 126 8.09 16.54 2.40
C HIS A 126 8.98 17.45 1.54
N ILE A 127 10.19 17.00 1.19
CA ILE A 127 11.05 17.72 0.24
C ILE A 127 10.34 17.88 -1.10
N GLY A 128 9.66 16.82 -1.57
CA GLY A 128 8.86 16.84 -2.79
C GLY A 128 7.75 17.90 -2.75
N HIS A 129 7.00 18.00 -1.65
CA HIS A 129 5.94 19.01 -1.49
C HIS A 129 6.46 20.45 -1.48
N ILE A 130 7.58 20.71 -0.79
CA ILE A 130 8.05 22.08 -0.56
C ILE A 130 8.91 22.60 -1.70
N MET A 131 9.81 21.76 -2.20
CA MET A 131 10.86 22.16 -3.13
C MET A 131 10.76 21.45 -4.48
N GLY A 132 9.82 20.52 -4.63
CA GLY A 132 9.66 19.72 -5.83
C GLY A 132 10.62 18.52 -5.88
N PRO A 133 10.30 17.51 -6.72
CA PRO A 133 11.09 16.28 -6.84
C PRO A 133 12.47 16.47 -7.50
N PHE A 134 12.74 17.66 -8.05
CA PHE A 134 14.03 18.01 -8.67
C PHE A 134 14.91 18.91 -7.77
N SER A 135 14.50 19.10 -6.51
CA SER A 135 15.27 19.89 -5.54
C SER A 135 16.67 19.30 -5.32
N PRO A 136 17.71 20.15 -5.15
CA PRO A 136 19.05 19.68 -4.78
C PRO A 136 19.07 18.97 -3.41
N LEU A 137 18.01 19.06 -2.60
CA LEU A 137 17.88 18.32 -1.33
C LEU A 137 17.51 16.84 -1.52
N VAL A 138 16.97 16.45 -2.70
CA VAL A 138 16.58 15.06 -2.97
C VAL A 138 17.78 14.13 -2.95
N GLN A 139 18.89 14.52 -3.58
CA GLN A 139 20.08 13.67 -3.66
C GLN A 139 20.70 13.38 -2.27
N PRO A 140 20.97 14.37 -1.40
CA PRO A 140 21.41 14.11 -0.03
C PRO A 140 20.44 13.24 0.76
N LYS A 141 19.12 13.45 0.62
CA LYS A 141 18.11 12.63 1.32
C LYS A 141 18.12 11.17 0.83
N LEU A 142 18.31 10.93 -0.47
CA LEU A 142 18.46 9.57 -0.99
C LEU A 142 19.77 8.90 -0.52
N GLN A 143 20.86 9.67 -0.37
CA GLN A 143 22.12 9.17 0.19
C GLN A 143 21.96 8.76 1.65
N GLU A 144 21.25 9.56 2.46
CA GLU A 144 20.88 9.21 3.83
C GLU A 144 20.14 7.87 3.90
N MET A 145 19.14 7.65 3.03
CA MET A 145 18.40 6.39 2.98
C MET A 145 19.28 5.21 2.55
N ASP A 146 20.15 5.37 1.54
CA ASP A 146 21.07 4.31 1.09
C ASP A 146 22.04 3.91 2.22
N GLU A 147 22.56 4.88 2.97
CA GLU A 147 23.45 4.65 4.12
C GLU A 147 22.76 3.91 5.26
N ILE A 148 21.53 4.28 5.60
CA ILE A 148 20.73 3.61 6.64
C ILE A 148 20.42 2.17 6.21
N ILE A 149 19.91 1.96 5.00
CA ILE A 149 19.58 0.62 4.48
C ILE A 149 20.82 -0.27 4.47
N LYS A 150 21.96 0.27 4.02
CA LYS A 150 23.23 -0.45 4.02
C LYS A 150 23.64 -0.89 5.42
N GLN A 151 23.53 0.00 6.41
CA GLN A 151 23.88 -0.33 7.80
C GLN A 151 22.97 -1.41 8.38
N ILE A 152 21.65 -1.31 8.15
CA ILE A 152 20.70 -2.36 8.57
C ILE A 152 21.09 -3.70 7.93
N TYR A 153 21.33 -3.72 6.62
CA TYR A 153 21.74 -4.92 5.90
C TYR A 153 23.04 -5.52 6.46
N ASP A 154 24.09 -4.71 6.63
CA ASP A 154 25.39 -5.19 7.14
C ASP A 154 25.27 -5.81 8.54
N LEU A 155 24.40 -5.28 9.40
CA LEU A 155 24.15 -5.79 10.75
C LEU A 155 23.28 -7.05 10.78
N THR A 156 22.45 -7.29 9.76
CA THR A 156 21.42 -8.34 9.77
C THR A 156 21.66 -9.46 8.76
N ARG A 157 22.60 -9.30 7.83
CA ARG A 157 22.86 -10.25 6.73
C ARG A 157 23.21 -11.68 7.18
N THR A 158 23.67 -11.88 8.41
CA THR A 158 23.98 -13.22 8.96
C THR A 158 22.79 -13.88 9.65
N GLU A 159 21.66 -13.20 9.77
CA GLU A 159 20.51 -13.60 10.60
C GLU A 159 19.30 -14.09 9.77
N ASN A 160 19.51 -14.50 8.50
CA ASN A 160 18.43 -14.87 7.57
C ASN A 160 17.29 -13.84 7.54
N ARG A 161 17.64 -12.55 7.54
CA ARG A 161 16.67 -11.46 7.49
C ARG A 161 16.47 -10.96 6.07
N ILE A 162 15.23 -10.69 5.75
CA ILE A 162 14.82 -10.09 4.48
C ILE A 162 14.54 -8.61 4.72
N ILE A 163 15.10 -7.76 3.87
CA ILE A 163 14.81 -6.33 3.87
C ILE A 163 14.03 -6.00 2.60
N LEU A 164 12.83 -5.45 2.79
CA LEU A 164 11.98 -4.94 1.72
C LEU A 164 11.90 -3.43 1.83
N VAL A 165 12.33 -2.71 0.79
CA VAL A 165 12.23 -1.25 0.70
C VAL A 165 11.34 -0.89 -0.47
N THR A 166 10.31 -0.08 -0.21
CA THR A 166 9.39 0.41 -1.24
C THR A 166 8.77 1.74 -0.83
N GLY A 167 8.04 2.36 -1.75
CA GLY A 167 7.23 3.55 -1.50
C GLY A 167 5.75 3.23 -1.50
N ASP A 168 4.96 4.08 -0.86
CA ASP A 168 3.51 4.08 -0.93
C ASP A 168 3.01 4.79 -2.21
N HIS A 169 3.71 5.84 -2.65
CA HIS A 169 3.54 6.51 -3.93
C HIS A 169 4.82 7.25 -4.35
N GLY A 170 4.82 7.81 -5.56
CA GLY A 170 5.83 8.78 -6.00
C GLY A 170 5.35 10.22 -5.89
N MET A 171 5.95 11.13 -6.67
CA MET A 171 5.71 12.57 -6.58
C MET A 171 5.59 13.18 -7.98
N LYS A 172 4.56 14.00 -8.21
CA LYS A 172 4.40 14.72 -9.47
C LYS A 172 5.45 15.83 -9.59
N ASP A 173 5.82 16.21 -10.80
CA ASP A 173 6.86 17.21 -11.09
C ASP A 173 6.63 18.58 -10.41
N SER A 174 5.36 18.92 -10.15
CA SER A 174 4.96 20.16 -9.46
C SER A 174 4.95 20.07 -7.93
N GLY A 175 5.42 18.96 -7.33
CA GLY A 175 5.56 18.84 -5.88
C GLY A 175 4.25 18.52 -5.16
N GLY A 176 3.54 17.48 -5.60
CA GLY A 176 2.43 16.91 -4.85
C GLY A 176 2.07 15.52 -5.37
N HIS A 177 1.08 14.89 -4.74
CA HIS A 177 0.62 13.55 -5.11
C HIS A 177 -0.91 13.44 -4.97
N GLY A 178 -1.47 12.25 -5.15
CA GLY A 178 -2.91 11.95 -5.09
C GLY A 178 -3.54 11.63 -6.45
N GLY A 179 -2.82 11.91 -7.54
CA GLY A 179 -3.25 11.68 -8.92
C GLY A 179 -2.72 10.38 -9.53
N THR A 180 -2.67 10.39 -10.86
CA THR A 180 -2.34 9.23 -11.74
C THR A 180 -1.14 9.49 -12.63
N THR A 181 -0.33 10.53 -12.37
CA THR A 181 0.83 10.82 -13.23
C THR A 181 1.83 9.67 -13.21
N TYR A 182 2.66 9.59 -14.26
CA TYR A 182 3.64 8.53 -14.41
C TYR A 182 4.57 8.43 -13.19
N SER A 183 5.00 9.58 -12.65
CA SER A 183 5.89 9.68 -11.50
C SER A 183 5.21 9.43 -10.16
N GLU A 184 3.92 9.70 -10.02
CA GLU A 184 3.14 9.36 -8.80
C GLU A 184 2.89 7.84 -8.67
N THR A 185 2.72 7.15 -9.80
CA THR A 185 2.20 5.77 -9.85
C THR A 185 3.28 4.70 -9.92
N ARG A 186 4.54 5.06 -9.69
CA ARG A 186 5.70 4.18 -9.82
C ARG A 186 6.65 4.36 -8.66
N VAL A 187 6.89 3.27 -7.94
CA VAL A 187 7.79 3.23 -6.79
C VAL A 187 8.75 2.05 -6.94
N PRO A 188 9.96 2.13 -6.34
CA PRO A 188 10.88 1.01 -6.35
C PRO A 188 10.37 -0.11 -5.44
N PHE A 189 10.74 -1.34 -5.76
CA PHE A 189 10.71 -2.48 -4.85
C PHE A 189 12.12 -3.06 -4.79
N VAL A 190 12.75 -2.93 -3.64
CA VAL A 190 14.06 -3.49 -3.36
C VAL A 190 13.88 -4.62 -2.37
N LEU A 191 14.35 -5.81 -2.75
CA LEU A 191 14.47 -6.96 -1.86
C LEU A 191 15.95 -7.24 -1.63
N LEU A 192 16.35 -7.39 -0.38
CA LEU A 192 17.70 -7.78 0.02
C LEU A 192 17.65 -8.96 0.99
N GLY A 193 18.69 -9.79 0.99
CA GLY A 193 18.79 -10.99 1.83
C GLY A 193 18.19 -12.25 1.19
N GLU A 194 17.72 -12.14 -0.06
CA GLU A 194 17.18 -13.25 -0.83
C GLU A 194 17.55 -13.12 -2.31
N SER A 195 17.77 -14.26 -2.97
CA SER A 195 18.03 -14.31 -4.42
C SER A 195 16.73 -14.19 -5.21
N CYS A 196 16.62 -13.11 -5.99
CA CYS A 196 15.45 -12.82 -6.80
C CYS A 196 15.79 -12.23 -8.17
N SER A 197 14.82 -12.28 -9.08
CA SER A 197 14.89 -11.67 -10.41
C SER A 197 13.93 -10.49 -10.53
N ASN A 198 14.32 -9.46 -11.28
CA ASN A 198 13.50 -8.27 -11.48
C ASN A 198 12.15 -8.61 -12.16
N ASP A 199 11.09 -7.95 -11.70
CA ASP A 199 9.75 -8.03 -12.28
C ASP A 199 9.05 -6.66 -12.27
N ILE A 200 7.86 -6.61 -12.86
CA ILE A 200 6.93 -5.49 -12.71
C ILE A 200 5.77 -5.97 -11.84
N LEU A 201 5.66 -5.40 -10.65
CA LEU A 201 4.71 -5.76 -9.61
C LEU A 201 3.58 -4.73 -9.53
N SER A 202 2.47 -5.13 -8.97
CA SER A 202 1.42 -4.24 -8.48
C SER A 202 1.60 -4.03 -6.97
N GLN A 203 1.20 -2.89 -6.42
CA GLN A 203 1.29 -2.65 -4.98
C GLN A 203 0.52 -3.70 -4.16
N SER A 204 -0.56 -4.25 -4.73
CA SER A 204 -1.34 -5.34 -4.15
C SER A 204 -0.58 -6.66 -4.01
N ASP A 205 0.53 -6.85 -4.73
CA ASP A 205 1.34 -8.07 -4.71
C ASP A 205 2.22 -8.16 -3.45
N ILE A 206 2.60 -7.01 -2.89
CA ILE A 206 3.56 -6.90 -1.76
C ILE A 206 3.14 -7.72 -0.53
N PRO A 207 1.90 -7.61 0.00
CA PRO A 207 1.55 -8.37 1.18
C PRO A 207 1.53 -9.89 0.94
N LEU A 208 1.31 -10.36 -0.29
CA LEU A 208 1.41 -11.79 -0.61
C LEU A 208 2.86 -12.25 -0.64
N ILE A 209 3.76 -11.46 -1.20
CA ILE A 209 5.21 -11.74 -1.18
C ILE A 209 5.70 -11.84 0.28
N ILE A 210 5.32 -10.88 1.13
CA ILE A 210 5.66 -10.91 2.57
C ILE A 210 5.07 -12.15 3.24
N SER A 211 3.79 -12.45 2.98
CA SER A 211 3.13 -13.64 3.52
C SER A 211 3.87 -14.93 3.16
N THR A 212 4.29 -15.07 1.90
CA THR A 212 5.01 -16.26 1.45
C THR A 212 6.35 -16.42 2.16
N PHE A 213 7.16 -15.35 2.25
CA PHE A 213 8.44 -15.43 2.96
C PHE A 213 8.27 -15.73 4.46
N MET A 214 7.19 -15.23 5.07
CA MET A 214 6.91 -15.45 6.49
C MET A 214 6.17 -16.77 6.79
N GLY A 215 5.73 -17.50 5.76
CA GLY A 215 4.88 -18.69 5.93
C GLY A 215 3.50 -18.37 6.54
N LEU A 216 2.94 -17.20 6.22
CA LEU A 216 1.64 -16.74 6.70
C LEU A 216 0.54 -16.94 5.65
N SER A 217 -0.71 -17.00 6.10
CA SER A 217 -1.87 -16.97 5.20
C SER A 217 -1.96 -15.63 4.47
N PHE A 218 -2.51 -15.65 3.26
CA PHE A 218 -2.73 -14.42 2.49
C PHE A 218 -3.94 -13.67 3.04
N PRO A 219 -3.91 -12.32 3.06
CA PRO A 219 -5.10 -11.54 3.35
C PRO A 219 -6.24 -11.96 2.41
N SER A 220 -7.39 -12.28 2.98
CA SER A 220 -8.48 -12.96 2.26
C SER A 220 -9.07 -12.10 1.13
N ASN A 221 -9.07 -10.78 1.31
CA ASN A 221 -9.56 -9.81 0.34
C ASN A 221 -8.49 -9.32 -0.64
N SER A 222 -7.26 -9.82 -0.54
CA SER A 222 -6.22 -9.45 -1.48
C SER A 222 -6.56 -9.89 -2.90
N ILE A 223 -6.22 -9.03 -3.85
CA ILE A 223 -6.25 -9.32 -5.29
C ILE A 223 -4.83 -9.48 -5.86
N GLY A 224 -3.81 -9.38 -5.02
CA GLY A 224 -2.41 -9.49 -5.41
C GLY A 224 -2.08 -10.84 -6.04
N ARG A 225 -0.98 -10.85 -6.78
CA ARG A 225 -0.32 -12.07 -7.22
C ARG A 225 1.05 -12.23 -6.57
N ILE A 226 1.48 -13.46 -6.39
CA ILE A 226 2.90 -13.74 -6.19
C ILE A 226 3.64 -13.74 -7.54
N SER A 227 4.96 -13.55 -7.50
CA SER A 227 5.82 -13.59 -8.68
C SER A 227 6.88 -14.66 -8.48
N SER A 228 6.90 -15.67 -9.35
CA SER A 228 7.94 -16.72 -9.33
C SER A 228 9.36 -16.15 -9.46
N LYS A 229 9.50 -15.00 -10.14
CA LYS A 229 10.77 -14.28 -10.28
C LYS A 229 11.26 -13.70 -8.96
N ILE A 230 10.35 -13.15 -8.15
CA ILE A 230 10.70 -12.60 -6.84
C ILE A 230 10.97 -13.72 -5.84
N LEU A 231 10.23 -14.82 -5.94
CA LEU A 231 10.30 -15.97 -5.05
C LEU A 231 11.23 -17.08 -5.59
N SER A 232 12.19 -16.73 -6.45
CA SER A 232 13.02 -17.71 -7.16
C SER A 232 13.97 -18.50 -6.25
N SER A 233 14.25 -18.01 -5.05
CA SER A 233 15.07 -18.71 -4.05
C SER A 233 14.31 -19.78 -3.27
N LEU A 234 12.99 -19.81 -3.35
CA LEU A 234 12.19 -20.79 -2.63
C LEU A 234 12.42 -22.21 -3.17
N GLU A 235 12.37 -23.18 -2.26
CA GLU A 235 12.26 -24.59 -2.63
C GLU A 235 11.05 -24.78 -3.55
N LEU A 236 11.22 -25.63 -4.56
CA LEU A 236 10.23 -25.82 -5.61
C LEU A 236 8.84 -26.18 -5.07
N GLU A 237 8.79 -27.05 -4.05
CA GLU A 237 7.54 -27.46 -3.41
C GLU A 237 6.80 -26.27 -2.77
N LYS A 238 7.54 -25.38 -2.09
CA LYS A 238 6.99 -24.16 -1.47
C LYS A 238 6.53 -23.17 -2.52
N LEU A 239 7.27 -23.02 -3.61
CA LEU A 239 6.89 -22.16 -4.73
C LEU A 239 5.58 -22.65 -5.37
N LEU A 240 5.49 -23.94 -5.72
CA LEU A 240 4.29 -24.52 -6.34
C LEU A 240 3.08 -24.47 -5.41
N TYR A 241 3.27 -24.78 -4.12
CA TYR A 241 2.24 -24.63 -3.11
C TYR A 241 1.70 -23.19 -3.06
N SER A 242 2.61 -22.21 -3.03
CA SER A 242 2.24 -20.78 -2.96
C SER A 242 1.51 -20.32 -4.21
N LEU A 243 1.95 -20.76 -5.40
CA LEU A 243 1.30 -20.45 -6.68
C LEU A 243 -0.12 -21.02 -6.74
N ASN A 244 -0.28 -22.30 -6.36
CA ASN A 244 -1.58 -22.95 -6.29
C ASN A 244 -2.49 -22.27 -5.25
N TYR A 245 -1.97 -21.94 -4.06
CA TYR A 245 -2.75 -21.26 -3.03
C TYR A 245 -3.22 -19.87 -3.50
N ASN A 246 -2.34 -19.10 -4.14
CA ASN A 246 -2.69 -17.80 -4.71
C ASN A 246 -3.72 -17.93 -5.84
N SER A 247 -3.59 -18.93 -6.71
CA SER A 247 -4.54 -19.11 -7.82
C SER A 247 -5.93 -19.44 -7.32
N LEU A 248 -6.06 -20.26 -6.27
CA LEU A 248 -7.34 -20.55 -5.64
C LEU A 248 -7.95 -19.31 -4.98
N LEU A 249 -7.12 -18.47 -4.33
CA LEU A 249 -7.57 -17.20 -3.74
C LEU A 249 -8.16 -16.24 -4.78
N LEU A 250 -7.55 -16.15 -5.97
CA LEU A 250 -8.00 -15.27 -7.05
C LEU A 250 -9.14 -15.86 -7.88
N ALA A 251 -9.15 -17.19 -8.09
CA ALA A 251 -10.22 -17.88 -8.81
C ALA A 251 -11.59 -17.79 -8.08
N ASN A 252 -11.60 -17.54 -6.77
CA ASN A 252 -12.81 -17.23 -6.02
C ASN A 252 -13.36 -15.82 -6.31
N LYS A 253 -12.59 -14.96 -6.99
CA LYS A 253 -12.92 -13.55 -7.27
C LYS A 253 -13.04 -13.24 -8.77
N SER A 254 -12.40 -14.02 -9.63
CA SER A 254 -12.40 -13.85 -11.09
C SER A 254 -12.58 -15.19 -11.80
N ASP A 255 -13.38 -15.20 -12.87
CA ASP A 255 -13.55 -16.36 -13.75
C ASP A 255 -12.47 -16.46 -14.85
N VAL A 256 -11.55 -15.49 -14.92
CA VAL A 256 -10.46 -15.46 -15.90
C VAL A 256 -9.51 -16.65 -15.66
N CYS A 257 -9.14 -17.36 -16.73
CA CYS A 257 -8.17 -18.46 -16.70
C CYS A 257 -8.58 -19.69 -15.85
N LYS A 258 -9.88 -19.89 -15.60
CA LYS A 258 -10.38 -21.01 -14.80
C LYS A 258 -9.91 -22.39 -15.29
N GLU A 259 -9.97 -22.64 -16.60
CA GLU A 259 -9.53 -23.90 -17.21
C GLU A 259 -8.01 -24.12 -17.06
N ASP A 260 -7.22 -23.08 -17.31
CA ASP A 260 -5.76 -23.13 -17.18
C ASP A 260 -5.33 -23.40 -15.73
N ILE A 261 -6.02 -22.81 -14.74
CA ILE A 261 -5.73 -23.04 -13.31
C ILE A 261 -6.09 -24.46 -12.91
N ILE A 262 -7.21 -25.01 -13.37
CA ILE A 262 -7.57 -26.41 -13.12
C ILE A 262 -6.48 -27.32 -13.70
N LYS A 263 -6.06 -27.09 -14.96
CA LYS A 263 -4.96 -27.83 -15.58
C LYS A 263 -3.67 -27.73 -14.75
N ALA A 264 -3.25 -26.53 -14.36
CA ALA A 264 -2.03 -26.34 -13.57
C ALA A 264 -2.13 -27.00 -12.17
N SER A 265 -3.33 -26.99 -11.56
CA SER A 265 -3.60 -27.66 -10.29
C SER A 265 -3.46 -29.18 -10.43
N ASP A 266 -4.04 -29.77 -11.48
CA ASP A 266 -3.95 -31.20 -11.75
C ASP A 266 -2.49 -31.66 -12.00
N MET A 267 -1.73 -30.84 -12.72
CA MET A 267 -0.29 -31.07 -12.93
C MET A 267 0.49 -30.98 -11.61
N TYR A 268 0.18 -30.00 -10.77
CA TYR A 268 0.78 -29.86 -9.43
C TYR A 268 0.45 -31.06 -8.52
N TYR A 269 -0.80 -31.53 -8.50
CA TYR A 269 -1.16 -32.72 -7.71
C TYR A 269 -0.52 -34.01 -8.24
N SER A 270 -0.29 -34.11 -9.55
CA SER A 270 0.48 -35.20 -10.16
C SER A 270 1.95 -35.16 -9.74
N PHE A 271 2.56 -33.96 -9.75
CA PHE A 271 3.91 -33.73 -9.23
C PHE A 271 4.05 -34.18 -7.77
N LEU A 272 3.10 -33.83 -6.89
CA LEU A 272 3.12 -34.28 -5.48
C LEU A 272 3.04 -35.80 -5.31
N LYS A 273 2.49 -36.53 -6.29
CA LYS A 273 2.41 -38.00 -6.29
C LYS A 273 3.68 -38.67 -6.84
N GLY A 274 4.68 -37.89 -7.24
CA GLY A 274 5.91 -38.40 -7.86
C GLY A 274 5.77 -38.72 -9.36
N ASP A 275 4.70 -38.27 -10.00
CA ASP A 275 4.55 -38.36 -11.45
C ASP A 275 5.25 -37.16 -12.12
N ASN A 276 6.46 -37.40 -12.62
CA ASN A 276 7.30 -36.40 -13.28
C ASN A 276 6.98 -36.25 -14.78
N SER A 277 5.80 -36.68 -15.24
CA SER A 277 5.40 -36.53 -16.65
C SER A 277 5.21 -35.08 -17.10
N SER A 278 4.94 -34.16 -16.16
CA SER A 278 4.74 -32.74 -16.42
C SER A 278 6.02 -31.94 -16.22
N GLU A 279 6.37 -31.08 -17.18
CA GLU A 279 7.45 -30.13 -16.98
C GLU A 279 7.04 -29.09 -15.92
N VAL A 280 7.78 -29.05 -14.81
CA VAL A 280 7.58 -28.07 -13.72
C VAL A 280 7.54 -26.64 -14.23
N SER A 281 8.35 -26.33 -15.25
CA SER A 281 8.36 -25.05 -15.96
C SER A 281 7.01 -24.70 -16.58
N GLU A 282 6.28 -25.68 -17.11
CA GLU A 282 4.93 -25.47 -17.64
C GLU A 282 3.95 -25.12 -16.52
N ILE A 283 4.01 -25.80 -15.38
CA ILE A 283 3.16 -25.53 -14.20
C ILE A 283 3.35 -24.09 -13.73
N VAL A 284 4.60 -23.67 -13.51
CA VAL A 284 4.94 -22.31 -13.07
C VAL A 284 4.49 -21.27 -14.10
N SER A 285 4.73 -21.52 -15.40
CA SER A 285 4.33 -20.62 -16.48
C SER A 285 2.82 -20.42 -16.57
N LEU A 286 2.04 -21.50 -16.42
CA LEU A 286 0.58 -21.44 -16.38
C LEU A 286 0.11 -20.59 -15.19
N TYR A 287 0.58 -20.89 -13.98
CA TYR A 287 0.21 -20.09 -12.81
C TYR A 287 0.58 -18.61 -12.95
N ASP A 288 1.82 -18.28 -13.31
CA ASP A 288 2.26 -16.89 -13.46
C ASP A 288 1.41 -16.12 -14.49
N SER A 289 1.11 -16.76 -15.62
CA SER A 289 0.30 -16.17 -16.70
C SER A 289 -1.13 -15.90 -16.21
N CYS A 290 -1.76 -16.87 -15.56
CA CYS A 290 -3.14 -16.75 -15.05
C CYS A 290 -3.24 -15.74 -13.91
N LEU A 291 -2.31 -15.78 -12.95
CA LEU A 291 -2.26 -14.84 -11.83
C LEU A 291 -2.10 -13.39 -12.31
N ARG A 292 -1.25 -13.15 -13.31
CA ARG A 292 -1.11 -11.83 -13.96
C ARG A 292 -2.41 -11.35 -14.59
N LYS A 293 -3.11 -12.22 -15.31
CA LYS A 293 -4.40 -11.90 -15.96
C LYS A 293 -5.49 -11.61 -14.94
N MET A 294 -5.67 -12.47 -13.93
CA MET A 294 -6.66 -12.28 -12.87
C MET A 294 -6.40 -11.01 -12.06
N ASN A 295 -5.15 -10.74 -11.66
CA ASN A 295 -4.80 -9.51 -10.94
C ASN A 295 -5.14 -8.26 -11.78
N SER A 296 -4.79 -8.24 -13.07
CA SER A 296 -5.11 -7.14 -13.97
C SER A 296 -6.62 -6.93 -14.13
N ASP A 297 -7.37 -8.03 -14.28
CA ASP A 297 -8.83 -8.03 -14.40
C ASP A 297 -9.50 -7.48 -13.14
N LEU A 298 -9.14 -8.01 -11.97
CA LEU A 298 -9.67 -7.58 -10.67
C LEU A 298 -9.33 -6.12 -10.36
N THR A 299 -8.12 -5.69 -10.69
CA THR A 299 -7.70 -4.29 -10.53
C THR A 299 -8.54 -3.37 -11.39
N HIS A 300 -8.72 -3.71 -12.67
CA HIS A 300 -9.55 -2.93 -13.60
C HIS A 300 -10.99 -2.82 -13.12
N HIS A 301 -11.59 -3.93 -12.67
CA HIS A 301 -12.94 -3.93 -12.11
C HIS A 301 -13.05 -3.06 -10.86
N SER A 302 -12.08 -3.16 -9.94
CA SER A 302 -12.07 -2.37 -8.70
C SER A 302 -12.00 -0.88 -8.99
N VAL A 303 -11.09 -0.46 -9.88
CA VAL A 303 -10.94 0.96 -10.27
C VAL A 303 -12.19 1.48 -10.99
N THR A 304 -12.79 0.66 -11.87
CA THR A 304 -14.00 1.05 -12.61
C THR A 304 -15.20 1.24 -11.69
N GLN A 305 -15.39 0.33 -10.74
CA GLN A 305 -16.47 0.42 -9.75
C GLN A 305 -16.31 1.68 -8.89
N ASP A 306 -15.10 1.98 -8.42
CA ASP A 306 -14.83 3.19 -7.64
C ASP A 306 -15.15 4.47 -8.44
N ALA A 307 -14.73 4.53 -9.71
CA ALA A 307 -15.05 5.66 -10.58
C ALA A 307 -16.56 5.88 -10.77
N VAL A 308 -17.34 4.81 -10.88
CA VAL A 308 -18.81 4.87 -10.96
C VAL A 308 -19.40 5.40 -9.64
N LEU A 309 -18.93 4.90 -8.50
CA LEU A 309 -19.37 5.35 -7.17
C LEU A 309 -19.09 6.83 -6.94
N ILE A 310 -17.91 7.31 -7.33
CA ILE A 310 -17.54 8.74 -7.29
C ILE A 310 -18.52 9.55 -8.16
N GLY A 311 -18.75 9.11 -9.40
CA GLY A 311 -19.67 9.78 -10.33
C GLY A 311 -21.09 9.91 -9.78
N CYS A 312 -21.63 8.82 -9.22
CA CYS A 312 -22.94 8.81 -8.56
C CYS A 312 -22.98 9.76 -7.34
N SER A 313 -21.93 9.75 -6.51
CA SER A 313 -21.84 10.60 -5.33
C SER A 313 -21.81 12.08 -5.70
N CYS A 314 -20.99 12.47 -6.68
CA CYS A 314 -20.92 13.84 -7.20
C CYS A 314 -22.27 14.30 -7.76
N PHE A 315 -22.95 13.44 -8.54
CA PHE A 315 -24.27 13.76 -9.10
C PHE A 315 -25.32 14.01 -8.00
N LEU A 316 -25.34 13.16 -6.96
CA LEU A 316 -26.24 13.31 -5.82
C LEU A 316 -25.95 14.61 -5.05
N THR A 317 -24.68 14.93 -4.77
CA THR A 317 -24.32 16.15 -4.06
C THR A 317 -24.72 17.39 -4.85
N VAL A 318 -24.40 17.47 -6.15
CA VAL A 318 -24.80 18.58 -7.02
C VAL A 318 -26.33 18.72 -7.08
N SER A 319 -27.05 17.61 -7.26
CA SER A 319 -28.51 17.60 -7.28
C SER A 319 -29.11 18.11 -5.97
N THR A 320 -28.49 17.78 -4.84
CA THR A 320 -28.92 18.20 -3.50
C THR A 320 -28.66 19.69 -3.30
N VAL A 321 -27.49 20.20 -3.72
CA VAL A 321 -27.16 21.63 -3.67
C VAL A 321 -28.09 22.45 -4.57
N ILE A 322 -28.41 21.97 -5.78
CA ILE A 322 -29.38 22.65 -6.67
C ILE A 322 -30.78 22.66 -6.03
N ARG A 323 -31.20 21.55 -5.42
CA ARG A 323 -32.49 21.46 -4.71
C ARG A 323 -32.54 22.33 -3.45
N SER A 324 -31.43 22.45 -2.70
CA SER A 324 -31.35 23.34 -1.55
C SER A 324 -31.34 24.80 -1.99
N SER A 325 -30.55 25.15 -3.01
CA SER A 325 -30.50 26.49 -3.61
C SER A 325 -31.88 26.94 -4.10
N SER A 326 -32.57 26.07 -4.86
CA SER A 326 -33.93 26.35 -5.34
C SER A 326 -34.99 26.37 -4.23
N ARG A 327 -34.75 25.73 -3.08
CA ARG A 327 -35.58 25.88 -1.86
C ARG A 327 -35.30 27.20 -1.14
N THR A 328 -34.04 27.64 -1.03
CA THR A 328 -33.69 28.95 -0.47
C THR A 328 -34.24 30.09 -1.32
N ASP A 329 -34.26 29.98 -2.65
CA ASP A 329 -34.91 30.97 -3.52
C ASP A 329 -36.43 31.02 -3.32
N LYS A 330 -37.07 29.88 -3.03
CA LYS A 330 -38.50 29.84 -2.70
C LYS A 330 -38.82 30.44 -1.33
N ASN A 331 -37.92 30.31 -0.35
CA ASN A 331 -38.09 30.92 0.96
C ASN A 331 -37.78 32.43 0.95
N LEU A 332 -36.83 32.91 0.13
CA LEU A 332 -36.60 34.34 -0.11
C LEU A 332 -37.78 35.02 -0.83
N LEU A 333 -38.54 34.28 -1.64
CA LEU A 333 -39.75 34.78 -2.29
C LEU A 333 -40.99 34.78 -1.37
N LEU A 334 -40.98 34.00 -0.29
CA LEU A 334 -42.06 33.97 0.71
C LEU A 334 -41.88 35.04 1.81
N ASP A 335 -40.63 35.36 2.20
CA ASP A 335 -40.37 36.40 3.20
C ASP A 335 -40.40 37.84 2.64
N ASN A 336 -40.23 38.01 1.33
CA ASN A 336 -40.32 39.32 0.67
C ASN A 336 -41.76 39.89 0.57
N LYS A 337 -42.78 39.17 1.05
CA LYS A 337 -44.16 39.69 1.17
C LYS A 337 -44.56 40.09 2.59
N VAL A 338 -43.73 39.83 3.60
CA VAL A 338 -44.01 40.22 5.00
C VAL A 338 -43.10 41.36 5.48
N PHE A 339 -41.92 41.54 4.87
CA PHE A 339 -40.93 42.55 5.29
C PHE A 339 -41.06 43.92 4.60
N GLN A 340 -42.28 44.39 4.32
CA GLN A 340 -42.52 45.76 3.83
C GLN A 340 -43.22 46.68 4.84
N ARG A 341 -43.24 46.31 6.13
CA ARG A 341 -43.73 47.17 7.22
C ARG A 341 -42.99 46.95 8.54
N SER A 342 -41.76 47.44 8.65
CA SER A 342 -41.28 48.08 9.88
C SER A 342 -39.89 48.70 9.65
N ILE A 343 -39.86 50.01 9.83
CA ILE A 343 -38.76 50.94 9.62
C ILE A 343 -37.91 51.04 10.91
N CYS A 344 -36.60 51.19 10.74
CA CYS A 344 -35.59 51.77 11.66
C CYS A 344 -35.45 51.22 13.10
N SER A 345 -34.29 50.66 13.42
CA SER A 345 -33.36 51.28 14.40
C SER A 345 -31.94 50.67 14.30
N PRO A 346 -30.86 51.47 14.42
CA PRO A 346 -29.48 51.00 14.43
C PRO A 346 -29.00 50.71 15.87
N LYS A 347 -28.68 49.46 16.22
CA LYS A 347 -27.94 49.11 17.45
C LYS A 347 -27.51 47.62 17.50
N LEU A 348 -26.27 47.40 17.97
CA LEU A 348 -25.51 46.14 18.22
C LEU A 348 -24.94 45.47 16.94
N TRP A 349 -23.63 45.31 16.67
CA TRP A 349 -22.39 45.11 17.45
C TRP A 349 -22.42 43.98 18.50
N ASN A 350 -21.54 42.99 18.25
CA ASN A 350 -20.91 41.98 19.11
C ASN A 350 -21.42 40.51 19.10
N ALA A 351 -20.41 39.64 18.92
CA ALA A 351 -20.29 38.20 19.24
C ALA A 351 -20.89 37.19 18.24
N ILE A 352 -20.02 36.55 17.44
CA ILE A 352 -19.40 35.22 17.70
C ILE A 352 -18.10 35.13 16.90
#